data_AF-A0A8H4T2M3-F1
#
_entry.id   AF-A0A8H4T2M3-F1
#
_cell.length_a   1.000
_cell.length_b   1.000
_cell.length_c   1.000
_cell.angle_alpha   90.00
_cell.angle_beta   90.00
_cell.angle_gamma   90.00
#
_symmetry.space_group_name_H-M   'P 1'
#
loop_
_entity.id
_entity.type
_entity.pdbx_description
1 polymer ?
#
loop_
_entity_poly.entity_id
_entity_poly.type
_entity_poly.pdbx_seq_one_letter_code
_entity_poly.pdbx_strand_id
1 'polypeptide(L)'
;MRELQKRLDNRLKEVAKEVPESLEQINSFLGEEGNSSFLKQLAQRAFDNSEEFRNFYLRCRALVYSYWAVVGRGIELLEMATKAPKVHFSEGEKTTARHLGYLEKQHELFQSSVGKATIDLDNSLVKVEGEVKLPVWFATSAGSGIGTVKIPGLLAPRAVANAGWQKWFLTPALGRESLDSFSGSAYWLYVAKGRRIDPPVQWNWFVKPSAPGSDRFTVRQEESPGRVISVDQENKVLSLREPLPSPSAELFQILVVDN
;
A
#
# COMPACT_ATOMS: atom_id res chain seq x y z
N MET A 1 7.84 -31.40 -38.36
CA MET A 1 8.81 -31.33 -37.23
C MET A 1 10.08 -30.55 -37.56
N ARG A 2 10.89 -30.90 -38.58
CA ARG A 2 12.14 -30.17 -38.89
C ARG A 2 11.97 -28.68 -39.22
N GLU A 3 10.92 -28.33 -39.96
CA GLU A 3 10.65 -26.94 -40.33
C GLU A 3 10.22 -26.07 -39.14
N LEU A 4 9.40 -26.62 -38.24
CA LEU A 4 9.01 -25.96 -36.99
C LEU A 4 10.22 -25.71 -36.09
N GLN A 5 11.10 -26.70 -35.96
CA GLN A 5 12.33 -26.53 -35.19
C GLN A 5 13.22 -25.43 -35.77
N LYS A 6 13.39 -25.39 -37.11
CA LYS A 6 14.15 -24.33 -37.78
C LYS A 6 13.54 -22.95 -37.56
N ARG A 7 12.21 -22.83 -37.59
CA ARG A 7 11.49 -21.58 -37.30
C ARG A 7 11.70 -21.13 -35.85
N LEU A 8 11.64 -22.06 -34.90
CA LEU A 8 11.92 -21.78 -33.50
C LEU A 8 13.37 -21.32 -33.30
N ASP A 9 14.34 -22.06 -33.85
CA ASP A 9 15.77 -21.72 -33.77
C ASP A 9 16.03 -20.30 -34.33
N ASN A 10 15.38 -19.93 -35.44
CA ASN A 10 15.48 -18.59 -36.02
C ASN A 10 14.88 -17.51 -35.10
N ARG A 11 13.69 -17.75 -34.53
CA ARG A 11 13.07 -16.80 -33.59
C ARG A 11 13.89 -16.61 -32.32
N LEU A 12 14.52 -17.67 -31.81
CA LEU A 12 15.38 -17.55 -30.62
C LEU A 12 16.67 -16.78 -30.91
N LYS A 13 17.19 -16.83 -32.15
CA LYS A 13 18.28 -15.95 -32.59
C LYS A 13 17.86 -14.48 -32.63
N GLU A 14 16.65 -14.19 -33.10
CA GLU A 14 16.07 -12.83 -33.06
C GLU A 14 15.91 -12.37 -31.61
N VAL A 15 15.38 -13.23 -30.73
CA VAL A 15 15.26 -12.96 -29.29
C VAL A 15 16.60 -12.60 -28.66
N ALA A 16 17.65 -13.40 -28.89
CA ALA A 16 18.99 -13.15 -28.35
C ALA A 16 19.58 -11.80 -28.81
N LYS A 17 19.08 -11.26 -29.93
CA LYS A 17 19.54 -9.98 -30.50
C LYS A 17 18.70 -8.79 -30.01
N GLU A 18 17.37 -8.90 -30.02
CA GLU A 18 16.46 -7.75 -29.88
C GLU A 18 15.89 -7.57 -28.46
N VAL A 19 15.68 -8.68 -27.75
CA VAL A 19 15.08 -8.63 -26.41
C VAL A 19 15.97 -7.95 -25.37
N PRO A 20 17.31 -8.14 -25.34
CA PRO A 20 18.16 -7.46 -24.36
C PRO A 20 18.02 -5.93 -24.43
N GLU A 21 18.08 -5.35 -25.63
CA GLU A 21 17.96 -3.90 -25.81
C GLU A 21 16.58 -3.39 -25.38
N SER A 22 15.51 -4.11 -25.75
CA SER A 22 14.15 -3.77 -25.34
C SER A 22 13.99 -3.77 -23.81
N LEU A 23 14.59 -4.76 -23.13
CA LEU A 23 14.57 -4.84 -21.67
C LEU A 23 15.43 -3.74 -21.03
N GLU A 24 16.54 -3.33 -21.63
CA GLU A 24 17.33 -2.19 -21.16
C GLU A 24 16.54 -0.87 -21.24
N GLN A 25 15.79 -0.65 -22.32
CA GLN A 25 14.95 0.54 -22.46
C GLN A 25 13.84 0.56 -21.41
N ILE A 26 13.16 -0.56 -21.19
CA ILE A 26 12.15 -0.68 -20.13
C ILE A 26 12.79 -0.45 -18.76
N ASN A 27 13.98 -1.01 -18.52
CA ASN A 27 14.69 -0.81 -17.27
C ASN A 27 15.12 0.64 -17.06
N SER A 28 15.61 1.32 -18.09
CA SER A 28 15.96 2.75 -18.01
C SER A 28 14.76 3.62 -17.65
N PHE A 29 13.56 3.20 -18.06
CA PHE A 29 12.32 3.91 -17.75
C PHE A 29 11.79 3.60 -16.33
N LEU A 30 11.74 2.32 -15.94
CA LEU A 30 11.19 1.90 -14.64
C LEU A 30 12.19 2.06 -13.48
N GLY A 31 13.48 1.98 -13.79
CA GLY A 31 14.59 2.08 -12.85
C GLY A 31 15.09 3.50 -12.64
N GLU A 32 14.45 4.50 -13.25
CA GLU A 32 14.78 5.91 -13.06
C GLU A 32 14.59 6.31 -11.59
N GLU A 33 15.57 7.05 -11.05
CA GLU A 33 15.53 7.56 -9.68
C GLU A 33 15.25 9.07 -9.67
N GLY A 34 14.86 9.59 -8.50
CA GLY A 34 14.58 11.01 -8.31
C GLY A 34 13.10 11.38 -8.44
N ASN A 35 12.79 12.66 -8.24
CA ASN A 35 11.41 13.16 -8.12
C ASN A 35 10.63 13.17 -9.43
N SER A 36 11.34 13.22 -10.56
CA SER A 36 10.78 13.10 -11.90
C SER A 36 10.68 11.66 -12.41
N SER A 37 11.07 10.65 -11.61
CA SER A 37 10.95 9.26 -12.06
C SER A 37 9.51 8.88 -12.32
N PHE A 38 9.30 8.01 -13.31
CA PHE A 38 7.97 7.50 -13.66
C PHE A 38 7.22 6.96 -12.44
N LEU A 39 7.86 6.16 -11.59
CA LEU A 39 7.23 5.53 -10.44
C LEU A 39 6.76 6.55 -9.39
N LYS A 40 7.54 7.62 -9.12
CA LYS A 40 7.11 8.68 -8.20
C LYS A 40 5.99 9.52 -8.78
N GLN A 41 6.04 9.86 -10.08
CA GLN A 41 4.96 10.58 -10.75
C GLN A 41 3.66 9.76 -10.77
N LEU A 42 3.76 8.46 -11.05
CA LEU A 42 2.64 7.53 -10.99
C LEU A 42 2.04 7.50 -9.59
N ALA A 43 2.86 7.34 -8.55
CA ALA A 43 2.42 7.29 -7.17
C ALA A 43 1.74 8.61 -6.77
N GLN A 44 2.32 9.76 -7.11
CA GLN A 44 1.71 11.06 -6.82
C GLN A 44 0.35 11.21 -7.52
N ARG A 45 0.28 10.90 -8.82
CA ARG A 45 -0.98 10.98 -9.57
C ARG A 45 -2.04 10.03 -9.02
N ALA A 46 -1.67 8.81 -8.66
CA ALA A 46 -2.60 7.85 -8.07
C ALA A 46 -3.10 8.34 -6.70
N PHE A 47 -2.23 8.94 -5.91
CA PHE A 47 -2.54 9.50 -4.60
C PHE A 47 -3.53 10.66 -4.68
N ASP A 48 -3.32 11.59 -5.63
CA ASP A 48 -4.19 12.75 -5.84
C ASP A 48 -5.59 12.33 -6.29
N ASN A 49 -5.70 11.20 -7.00
CA ASN A 49 -6.96 10.68 -7.55
C ASN A 49 -7.59 9.54 -6.74
N SER A 50 -7.18 9.37 -5.48
CA SER A 50 -7.71 8.32 -4.60
C SER A 50 -8.11 8.88 -3.25
N GLU A 51 -9.28 8.47 -2.75
CA GLU A 51 -9.73 8.84 -1.41
C GLU A 51 -9.20 7.90 -0.32
N GLU A 52 -8.83 6.69 -0.70
CA GLU A 52 -8.39 5.61 0.20
C GLU A 52 -7.11 4.94 -0.31
N PHE A 53 -6.40 4.29 0.60
CA PHE A 53 -5.11 3.65 0.34
C PHE A 53 -5.21 2.50 -0.66
N ARG A 54 -6.33 1.75 -0.65
CA ARG A 54 -6.54 0.61 -1.54
C ARG A 54 -6.64 1.05 -2.98
N ASN A 55 -7.52 2.02 -3.29
CA ASN A 55 -7.61 2.59 -4.64
C ASN A 55 -6.29 3.20 -5.10
N PHE A 56 -5.58 3.88 -4.20
CA PHE A 56 -4.24 4.41 -4.48
C PHE A 56 -3.28 3.29 -4.91
N TYR A 57 -3.17 2.22 -4.11
CA TYR A 57 -2.28 1.11 -4.40
C TYR A 57 -2.69 0.35 -5.67
N LEU A 58 -3.97 0.06 -5.85
CA LEU A 58 -4.48 -0.67 -7.02
C LEU A 58 -4.17 0.05 -8.34
N ARG A 59 -4.29 1.40 -8.36
CA ARG A 59 -3.92 2.22 -9.54
C ARG A 59 -2.44 2.12 -9.86
N CYS A 60 -1.58 2.18 -8.85
CA CYS A 60 -0.13 1.99 -9.01
C CYS A 60 0.20 0.57 -9.49
N ARG A 61 -0.37 -0.44 -8.81
CA ARG A 61 -0.14 -1.87 -9.07
C ARG A 61 -0.53 -2.25 -10.49
N ALA A 62 -1.71 -1.85 -10.94
CA ALA A 62 -2.22 -2.22 -12.26
C ALA A 62 -1.25 -1.82 -13.38
N LEU A 63 -0.70 -0.61 -13.32
CA LEU A 63 0.20 -0.12 -14.36
C LEU A 63 1.59 -0.77 -14.26
N VAL A 64 2.21 -0.80 -13.08
CA VAL A 64 3.56 -1.35 -12.91
C VAL A 64 3.60 -2.85 -13.21
N TYR A 65 2.58 -3.61 -12.79
CA TYR A 65 2.54 -5.04 -13.02
C TYR A 65 2.38 -5.37 -14.51
N SER A 66 1.74 -4.50 -15.29
CA SER A 66 1.67 -4.68 -16.75
C SER A 66 3.05 -4.62 -17.41
N TYR A 67 3.92 -3.72 -16.93
CA TYR A 67 5.31 -3.65 -17.40
C TYR A 67 6.14 -4.84 -16.90
N TRP A 68 6.03 -5.20 -15.62
CA TRP A 68 6.75 -6.36 -15.08
C TRP A 68 6.35 -7.67 -15.74
N ALA A 69 5.10 -7.82 -16.18
CA ALA A 69 4.69 -8.98 -16.98
C ALA A 69 5.44 -9.05 -18.33
N VAL A 70 5.67 -7.92 -18.98
CA VAL A 70 6.47 -7.86 -20.22
C VAL A 70 7.94 -8.16 -19.93
N VAL A 71 8.51 -7.58 -18.87
CA VAL A 71 9.89 -7.84 -18.45
C VAL A 71 10.10 -9.32 -18.14
N GLY A 72 9.21 -9.92 -17.33
CA GLY A 72 9.27 -11.34 -16.99
C GLY A 72 9.23 -12.25 -18.22
N ARG A 73 8.31 -12.00 -19.17
CA ARG A 73 8.27 -12.73 -20.44
C ARG A 73 9.53 -12.55 -21.27
N GLY A 74 10.11 -11.34 -21.28
CA GLY A 74 11.38 -11.08 -21.95
C GLY A 74 12.53 -11.91 -21.34
N ILE A 75 12.61 -11.96 -20.01
CA ILE A 75 13.59 -12.79 -19.28
C ILE A 75 13.40 -14.27 -19.62
N GLU A 76 12.17 -14.79 -19.60
CA GLU A 76 11.87 -16.17 -20.00
C GLU A 76 12.32 -16.48 -21.43
N LEU A 77 12.11 -15.55 -22.37
CA LEU A 77 12.57 -15.70 -23.75
C LEU A 77 14.11 -15.72 -23.84
N LEU A 78 14.79 -14.87 -23.08
CA LEU A 78 16.27 -14.88 -23.01
C LEU A 78 16.80 -16.19 -22.44
N GLU A 79 16.15 -16.74 -21.41
CA GLU A 79 16.53 -18.05 -20.88
C GLU A 79 16.36 -19.16 -21.92
N MET A 80 15.25 -19.16 -22.67
CA MET A 80 15.02 -20.12 -23.74
C MET A 80 16.09 -19.99 -24.84
N ALA A 81 16.44 -18.76 -25.23
CA ALA A 81 17.49 -18.52 -26.22
C ALA A 81 18.87 -18.96 -25.73
N THR A 82 19.17 -18.75 -24.44
CA THR A 82 20.43 -19.15 -23.81
C THR A 82 20.58 -20.68 -23.76
N LYS A 83 19.49 -21.39 -23.46
CA LYS A 83 19.48 -22.86 -23.34
C LYS A 83 19.39 -23.58 -24.70
N ALA A 84 19.15 -22.85 -25.80
CA ALA A 84 18.91 -23.44 -27.11
C ALA A 84 20.24 -23.81 -27.84
N PRO A 85 20.46 -25.10 -28.20
CA PRO A 85 21.76 -25.55 -28.74
C PRO A 85 22.23 -24.89 -30.04
N LYS A 86 21.30 -24.33 -30.84
CA LYS A 86 21.61 -23.70 -32.14
C LYS A 86 21.60 -22.18 -32.10
N VAL A 87 21.51 -21.60 -30.92
CA VAL A 87 21.54 -20.16 -30.69
C VAL A 87 22.86 -19.85 -30.00
N HIS A 88 23.73 -19.13 -30.68
CA HIS A 88 24.99 -18.68 -30.09
C HIS A 88 24.74 -17.39 -29.31
N PHE A 89 24.35 -17.52 -28.05
CA PHE A 89 24.16 -16.40 -27.13
C PHE A 89 25.19 -16.45 -26.00
N SER A 90 26.43 -16.08 -26.29
CA SER A 90 27.58 -16.23 -25.38
C SER A 90 27.44 -15.46 -24.06
N GLU A 91 26.70 -14.35 -24.06
CA GLU A 91 26.46 -13.54 -22.86
C GLU A 91 25.13 -13.86 -22.17
N GLY A 92 24.38 -14.86 -22.65
CA GLY A 92 22.99 -15.06 -22.27
C GLY A 92 22.72 -15.23 -20.78
N GLU A 93 23.55 -16.01 -20.09
CA GLU A 93 23.45 -16.18 -18.64
C GLU A 93 23.67 -14.87 -17.89
N LYS A 94 24.68 -14.09 -18.29
CA LYS A 94 25.00 -12.78 -17.67
C LYS A 94 23.91 -11.75 -17.95
N THR A 95 23.41 -11.70 -19.18
CA THR A 95 22.32 -10.79 -19.57
C THR A 95 21.03 -11.12 -18.82
N THR A 96 20.68 -12.40 -18.70
CA THR A 96 19.52 -12.86 -17.94
C THR A 96 19.64 -12.49 -16.46
N ALA A 97 20.77 -12.79 -15.83
CA ALA A 97 21.03 -12.43 -14.43
C ALA A 97 20.98 -10.92 -14.19
N ARG A 98 21.49 -10.12 -15.13
CA ARG A 98 21.41 -8.65 -15.06
C ARG A 98 19.98 -8.15 -15.06
N HIS A 99 19.13 -8.65 -15.96
CA HIS A 99 17.72 -8.25 -16.01
C HIS A 99 16.90 -8.73 -14.81
N LEU A 100 17.27 -9.85 -14.20
CA LEU A 100 16.71 -10.27 -12.90
C LEU A 100 17.07 -9.27 -11.80
N GLY A 101 18.33 -8.86 -11.69
CA GLY A 101 18.76 -7.85 -10.71
C GLY A 101 18.10 -6.49 -10.93
N TYR A 102 17.83 -6.10 -12.18
CA TYR A 102 17.04 -4.91 -12.48
C TYR A 102 15.59 -5.00 -12.00
N LEU A 103 14.96 -6.17 -12.13
CA LEU A 103 13.61 -6.38 -11.65
C LEU A 103 13.52 -6.22 -10.12
N GLU A 104 14.52 -6.72 -9.39
CA GLU A 104 14.64 -6.52 -7.94
C GLU A 104 14.76 -5.04 -7.59
N LYS A 105 15.66 -4.30 -8.26
CA LYS A 105 15.82 -2.86 -8.06
C LYS A 105 14.52 -2.09 -8.38
N GLN A 106 13.84 -2.44 -9.47
CA GLN A 106 12.55 -1.84 -9.82
C GLN A 106 11.49 -2.11 -8.74
N HIS A 107 11.51 -3.30 -8.13
CA HIS A 107 10.63 -3.63 -7.02
C HIS A 107 10.87 -2.74 -5.80
N GLU A 108 12.14 -2.52 -5.43
CA GLU A 108 12.51 -1.61 -4.33
C GLU A 108 12.09 -0.16 -4.61
N LEU A 109 12.30 0.31 -5.84
CA LEU A 109 11.86 1.65 -6.27
C LEU A 109 10.34 1.79 -6.24
N PHE A 110 9.60 0.75 -6.63
CA PHE A 110 8.15 0.73 -6.52
C PHE A 110 7.70 0.77 -5.05
N GLN A 111 8.30 -0.07 -4.19
CA GLN A 111 7.99 -0.10 -2.76
C GLN A 111 8.24 1.24 -2.08
N SER A 112 9.37 1.89 -2.38
CA SER A 112 9.70 3.21 -1.84
C SER A 112 8.80 4.32 -2.38
N SER A 113 8.37 4.24 -3.65
CA SER A 113 7.47 5.24 -4.26
C SER A 113 6.05 5.16 -3.74
N VAL A 114 5.53 3.94 -3.53
CA VAL A 114 4.15 3.71 -3.05
C VAL A 114 4.08 3.76 -1.53
N GLY A 115 5.08 3.20 -0.85
CA GLY A 115 5.13 3.01 0.60
C GLY A 115 4.89 1.56 0.96
N LYS A 116 5.89 0.92 1.58
CA LYS A 116 5.85 -0.48 2.00
C LYS A 116 4.64 -0.77 2.90
N ALA A 117 4.32 0.12 3.85
CA ALA A 117 3.18 -0.01 4.74
C ALA A 117 1.84 -0.12 3.98
N THR A 118 1.65 0.69 2.93
CA THR A 118 0.46 0.62 2.07
C THR A 118 0.37 -0.72 1.35
N ILE A 119 1.48 -1.20 0.79
CA ILE A 119 1.57 -2.46 0.06
C ILE A 119 1.25 -3.65 0.99
N ASP A 120 1.90 -3.69 2.16
CA ASP A 120 1.71 -4.75 3.14
C ASP A 120 0.27 -4.80 3.64
N LEU A 121 -0.35 -3.64 3.86
CA LEU A 121 -1.73 -3.53 4.31
C LEU A 121 -2.72 -4.10 3.28
N ASP A 122 -2.62 -3.72 1.99
CA ASP A 122 -3.51 -4.27 0.94
C ASP A 122 -3.25 -5.77 0.73
N ASN A 123 -1.99 -6.19 0.65
CA ASN A 123 -1.64 -7.60 0.46
C ASN A 123 -2.18 -8.47 1.61
N SER A 124 -2.19 -7.94 2.83
CA SER A 124 -2.73 -8.65 3.98
C SER A 124 -4.26 -8.68 3.95
N LEU A 125 -4.91 -7.59 3.54
CA LEU A 125 -6.37 -7.58 3.36
C LEU A 125 -6.84 -8.56 2.28
N VAL A 126 -6.11 -8.67 1.16
CA VAL A 126 -6.47 -9.61 0.07
C VAL A 126 -6.36 -11.07 0.51
N LYS A 127 -5.44 -11.39 1.43
CA LYS A 127 -5.27 -12.75 1.98
C LYS A 127 -6.36 -13.14 2.96
N VAL A 128 -7.12 -12.18 3.48
CA VAL A 128 -8.20 -12.44 4.43
C VAL A 128 -9.43 -12.83 3.60
N GLU A 129 -9.71 -14.14 3.52
CA GLU A 129 -10.86 -14.66 2.78
C GLU A 129 -12.19 -14.34 3.52
N GLY A 130 -13.16 -13.74 2.83
CA GLY A 130 -14.51 -13.48 3.35
C GLY A 130 -14.66 -12.21 4.22
N GLU A 131 -15.72 -12.15 5.04
CA GLU A 131 -15.99 -11.05 6.00
C GLU A 131 -15.11 -11.13 7.27
N VAL A 132 -13.86 -11.58 7.13
CA VAL A 132 -12.95 -11.77 8.27
C VAL A 132 -12.15 -10.49 8.48
N LYS A 133 -11.91 -10.18 9.76
CA LYS A 133 -11.26 -8.95 10.21
C LYS A 133 -9.73 -9.10 10.19
N LEU A 134 -9.01 -8.18 9.56
CA LEU A 134 -7.54 -8.16 9.57
C LEU A 134 -7.01 -7.56 10.88
N PRO A 135 -6.29 -8.32 11.71
CA PRO A 135 -5.68 -7.74 12.90
C PRO A 135 -4.53 -6.78 12.54
N VAL A 136 -4.57 -5.56 13.09
CA VAL A 136 -3.54 -4.52 12.90
C VAL A 136 -3.13 -3.90 14.23
N TRP A 137 -1.88 -3.51 14.38
CA TRP A 137 -1.43 -2.55 15.36
C TRP A 137 -1.74 -1.13 14.89
N PHE A 138 -2.31 -0.31 15.77
CA PHE A 138 -2.67 1.07 15.48
C PHE A 138 -2.06 2.02 16.50
N ALA A 139 -1.28 3.00 16.03
CA ALA A 139 -0.57 3.96 16.89
C ALA A 139 -0.57 5.37 16.27
N THR A 140 -0.48 6.40 17.12
CA THR A 140 -0.37 7.80 16.70
C THR A 140 1.05 8.14 16.19
N SER A 141 1.25 9.38 15.75
CA SER A 141 2.56 9.91 15.34
C SER A 141 3.61 9.79 16.44
N ALA A 142 3.18 9.93 17.70
CA ALA A 142 4.01 9.75 18.90
C ALA A 142 4.23 8.28 19.30
N GLY A 143 3.76 7.32 18.51
CA GLY A 143 3.90 5.88 18.79
C GLY A 143 3.03 5.39 19.95
N SER A 144 2.02 6.16 20.37
CA SER A 144 1.08 5.77 21.42
C SER A 144 -0.15 5.11 20.82
N GLY A 145 -0.64 4.02 21.40
CA GLY A 145 -1.96 3.47 21.08
C GLY A 145 -3.10 4.28 21.71
N ILE A 146 -4.33 3.81 21.55
CA ILE A 146 -5.56 4.55 21.91
C ILE A 146 -6.15 4.04 23.25
N GLY A 147 -5.83 4.72 24.34
CA GLY A 147 -6.44 4.47 25.65
C GLY A 147 -7.82 5.12 25.82
N THR A 148 -8.41 4.92 27.00
CA THR A 148 -9.52 5.75 27.48
C THR A 148 -9.21 6.34 28.84
N VAL A 149 -9.70 7.54 29.10
CA VAL A 149 -9.62 8.19 30.42
C VAL A 149 -11.02 8.61 30.86
N LYS A 150 -11.33 8.38 32.14
CA LYS A 150 -12.52 8.95 32.79
C LYS A 150 -12.17 10.37 33.23
N ILE A 151 -12.80 11.36 32.61
CA ILE A 151 -12.64 12.76 32.98
C ILE A 151 -13.76 13.13 33.97
N PRO A 152 -13.44 13.64 35.18
CA PRO A 152 -14.45 14.11 36.12
C PRO A 152 -15.39 15.12 35.46
N GLY A 153 -16.70 14.90 35.57
CA GLY A 153 -17.74 15.78 34.98
C GLY A 153 -18.23 15.39 33.58
N LEU A 154 -17.62 14.41 32.92
CA LEU A 154 -18.15 13.84 31.67
C LEU A 154 -18.86 12.51 31.92
N LEU A 155 -20.01 12.33 31.27
CA LEU A 155 -20.84 11.12 31.38
C LEU A 155 -20.21 9.88 30.73
N ALA A 156 -19.25 10.06 29.82
CA ALA A 156 -18.60 8.98 29.08
C ALA A 156 -17.06 9.14 29.07
N PRO A 157 -16.30 8.02 29.09
CA PRO A 157 -14.86 8.05 28.90
C PRO A 157 -14.45 8.71 27.57
N ARG A 158 -13.31 9.40 27.54
CA ARG A 158 -12.72 9.93 26.30
C ARG A 158 -11.56 9.07 25.82
N ALA A 159 -11.44 8.91 24.51
CA ALA A 159 -10.28 8.29 23.89
C ALA A 159 -9.04 9.20 24.01
N VAL A 160 -7.89 8.63 24.32
CA VAL A 160 -6.61 9.35 24.53
C VAL A 160 -5.43 8.61 23.89
N ALA A 161 -4.47 9.35 23.36
CA ALA A 161 -3.25 8.84 22.75
C ALA A 161 -2.14 8.69 23.80
N ASN A 162 -2.34 7.77 24.75
CA ASN A 162 -1.43 7.57 25.88
C ASN A 162 -1.25 6.10 26.28
N ALA A 163 -1.73 5.17 25.45
CA ALA A 163 -1.61 3.74 25.73
C ALA A 163 -0.40 3.13 25.01
N GLY A 164 -0.01 1.92 25.40
CA GLY A 164 0.82 1.07 24.55
C GLY A 164 0.11 0.77 23.23
N TRP A 165 0.85 0.22 22.25
CA TRP A 165 0.29 -0.19 20.97
C TRP A 165 -0.90 -1.12 21.18
N GLN A 166 -1.96 -0.92 20.40
CA GLN A 166 -3.18 -1.69 20.52
C GLN A 166 -3.50 -2.46 19.26
N LYS A 167 -4.08 -3.64 19.45
CA LYS A 167 -4.56 -4.50 18.39
C LYS A 167 -5.99 -4.09 18.02
N TRP A 168 -6.16 -3.81 16.74
CA TRP A 168 -7.40 -3.45 16.07
C TRP A 168 -7.67 -4.44 14.95
N PHE A 169 -8.84 -4.31 14.35
CA PHE A 169 -9.36 -5.16 13.30
C PHE A 169 -9.78 -4.26 12.14
N LEU A 170 -9.07 -4.32 11.02
CA LEU A 170 -9.47 -3.66 9.78
C LEU A 170 -10.35 -4.62 8.99
N THR A 171 -11.60 -4.24 8.74
CA THR A 171 -12.56 -5.06 7.99
C THR A 171 -12.82 -4.40 6.64
N PRO A 172 -12.59 -5.10 5.52
CA PRO A 172 -13.02 -4.61 4.22
C PRO A 172 -14.55 -4.74 4.13
N ALA A 173 -15.24 -3.62 4.02
CA ALA A 173 -16.61 -3.59 3.52
C ALA A 173 -16.55 -3.35 2.00
N LEU A 174 -17.59 -3.72 1.24
CA LEU A 174 -17.63 -3.62 -0.23
C LEU A 174 -17.28 -2.20 -0.73
N GLY A 175 -16.00 -1.94 -1.01
CA GLY A 175 -15.44 -0.62 -1.33
C GLY A 175 -15.24 0.33 -0.12
N ARG A 176 -15.00 -0.20 1.08
CA ARG A 176 -14.95 0.53 2.36
C ARG A 176 -14.01 -0.16 3.35
N GLU A 177 -13.54 0.57 4.36
CA GLU A 177 -12.88 -0.03 5.52
C GLU A 177 -13.53 0.38 6.86
N SER A 178 -13.65 -0.56 7.78
CA SER A 178 -14.05 -0.30 9.17
C SER A 178 -13.00 -0.80 10.16
N LEU A 179 -12.77 -0.04 11.24
CA LEU A 179 -11.84 -0.40 12.31
C LEU A 179 -12.59 -0.84 13.57
N ASP A 180 -12.37 -2.08 14.01
CA ASP A 180 -12.92 -2.66 15.23
C ASP A 180 -11.83 -2.93 16.27
N SER A 181 -12.17 -2.89 17.56
CA SER A 181 -11.25 -3.25 18.65
C SER A 181 -11.14 -4.77 18.85
N PHE A 182 -9.96 -5.26 19.21
CA PHE A 182 -9.73 -6.68 19.55
C PHE A 182 -10.32 -7.11 20.91
N SER A 183 -10.52 -6.18 21.86
CA SER A 183 -10.74 -6.54 23.28
C SER A 183 -12.20 -6.79 23.69
N GLY A 184 -13.17 -6.82 22.77
CA GLY A 184 -14.62 -6.89 23.08
C GLY A 184 -15.17 -5.66 23.84
N SER A 185 -14.29 -4.87 24.43
CA SER A 185 -14.48 -3.49 24.83
C SER A 185 -14.28 -2.68 23.55
N ALA A 186 -15.37 -2.40 22.84
CA ALA A 186 -15.30 -1.55 21.67
C ALA A 186 -14.59 -0.24 22.05
N TYR A 187 -13.38 -0.04 21.53
CA TYR A 187 -12.73 1.27 21.56
C TYR A 187 -13.46 2.10 20.53
N TRP A 188 -14.56 2.69 20.97
CA TRP A 188 -15.26 3.69 20.19
C TRP A 188 -14.29 4.85 20.00
N LEU A 189 -13.96 5.17 18.75
CA LEU A 189 -13.55 6.53 18.40
C LEU A 189 -14.76 7.43 18.69
N TYR A 190 -14.88 7.82 19.95
CA TYR A 190 -15.97 8.64 20.45
C TYR A 190 -15.89 10.01 19.79
N VAL A 191 -16.95 10.37 19.09
CA VAL A 191 -17.09 11.71 18.53
C VAL A 191 -18.36 12.30 19.09
N ALA A 192 -18.20 13.11 20.14
CA ALA A 192 -19.26 13.96 20.63
C ALA A 192 -19.51 15.09 19.62
N LYS A 193 -20.42 14.87 18.68
CA LYS A 193 -21.32 15.95 18.26
C LYS A 193 -22.55 15.84 19.14
N GLY A 194 -22.94 16.96 19.74
CA GLY A 194 -23.94 17.01 20.80
C GLY A 194 -25.18 16.16 20.51
N ARG A 195 -25.54 15.38 21.54
CA ARG A 195 -26.75 14.55 21.73
C ARG A 195 -26.69 13.12 21.16
N ARG A 196 -26.38 12.20 22.10
CA ARG A 196 -26.74 10.78 22.23
C ARG A 196 -26.63 9.90 20.97
N ILE A 197 -25.80 8.87 21.08
CA ILE A 197 -26.02 7.60 20.38
C ILE A 197 -25.75 6.46 21.39
N ASP A 198 -26.83 5.79 21.81
CA ASP A 198 -26.85 4.40 22.29
C ASP A 198 -26.87 3.46 21.05
N PRO A 199 -26.54 2.16 21.19
CA PRO A 199 -25.34 1.45 20.70
C PRO A 199 -25.28 1.17 19.17
N PRO A 200 -24.38 0.28 18.70
CA PRO A 200 -23.12 0.58 18.04
C PRO A 200 -23.29 1.17 16.62
N VAL A 201 -22.97 2.45 16.41
CA VAL A 201 -22.84 2.96 15.04
C VAL A 201 -21.42 2.67 14.57
N GLN A 202 -21.28 1.65 13.74
CA GLN A 202 -20.06 1.37 13.00
C GLN A 202 -19.89 2.49 11.97
N TRP A 203 -18.89 3.34 12.17
CA TRP A 203 -18.56 4.39 11.22
C TRP A 203 -17.65 3.80 10.14
N ASN A 204 -17.96 4.11 8.88
CA ASN A 204 -17.03 3.87 7.78
C ASN A 204 -15.92 4.93 7.85
N TRP A 205 -14.69 4.48 7.68
CA TRP A 205 -13.51 5.34 7.72
C TRP A 205 -12.75 5.22 6.42
N PHE A 206 -12.36 6.36 5.86
CA PHE A 206 -11.35 6.40 4.81
C PHE A 206 -9.97 6.40 5.46
N VAL A 207 -9.21 5.37 5.14
CA VAL A 207 -7.78 5.29 5.48
C VAL A 207 -7.00 5.70 4.24
N LYS A 208 -6.21 6.76 4.33
CA LYS A 208 -5.38 7.24 3.21
C LYS A 208 -3.96 7.49 3.69
N PRO A 209 -2.91 7.07 2.96
CA PRO A 209 -1.55 7.46 3.33
C PRO A 209 -1.43 8.99 3.42
N SER A 210 -0.49 9.50 4.22
CA SER A 210 -0.29 10.96 4.35
C SER A 210 0.38 11.55 3.11
N ALA A 211 1.20 10.74 2.43
CA ALA A 211 1.86 11.02 1.16
C ALA A 211 2.29 9.70 0.49
N PRO A 212 2.58 9.69 -0.83
CA PRO A 212 3.25 8.55 -1.46
C PRO A 212 4.55 8.19 -0.72
N GLY A 213 4.80 6.90 -0.52
CA GLY A 213 5.99 6.42 0.18
C GLY A 213 5.89 6.45 1.71
N SER A 214 4.84 7.06 2.28
CA SER A 214 4.69 7.19 3.73
C SER A 214 4.33 5.87 4.42
N ASP A 215 4.81 5.71 5.65
CA ASP A 215 4.36 4.71 6.63
C ASP A 215 3.20 5.22 7.50
N ARG A 216 2.72 6.45 7.25
CA ARG A 216 1.67 7.11 8.01
C ARG A 216 0.38 7.24 7.21
N PHE A 217 -0.73 7.13 7.94
CA PHE A 217 -2.08 7.21 7.40
C PHE A 217 -2.88 8.29 8.11
N THR A 218 -3.70 8.99 7.34
CA THR A 218 -4.81 9.79 7.84
C THR A 218 -6.06 8.91 7.91
N VAL A 219 -6.88 9.14 8.93
CA VAL A 219 -8.15 8.46 9.11
C VAL A 219 -9.26 9.51 9.15
N ARG A 220 -10.17 9.44 8.17
CA ARG A 220 -11.23 10.42 7.94
C ARG A 220 -12.60 9.75 7.94
N GLN A 221 -13.56 10.38 8.57
CA GLN A 221 -14.96 9.96 8.55
C GLN A 221 -15.57 10.11 7.14
N GLU A 222 -16.40 9.17 6.70
CA GLU A 222 -17.00 9.18 5.36
C GLU A 222 -17.97 10.36 5.09
N GLU A 223 -18.62 10.91 6.12
CA GLU A 223 -19.58 12.03 5.97
C GLU A 223 -18.98 13.18 5.15
N SER A 224 -19.78 13.99 4.45
CA SER A 224 -19.27 15.20 3.79
C SER A 224 -19.46 16.41 4.70
N PRO A 225 -18.42 17.22 5.00
CA PRO A 225 -17.09 17.25 4.37
C PRO A 225 -16.04 16.28 4.98
N GLY A 226 -16.40 15.51 6.00
CA GLY A 226 -15.60 14.36 6.49
C GLY A 226 -14.51 14.78 7.43
N ARG A 227 -14.71 14.53 8.71
CA ARG A 227 -13.80 15.01 9.75
C ARG A 227 -12.63 14.06 9.95
N VAL A 228 -11.47 14.61 10.25
CA VAL A 228 -10.26 13.84 10.56
C VAL A 228 -10.12 13.63 12.05
N ILE A 229 -9.47 12.55 12.43
CA ILE A 229 -9.03 12.35 13.81
C ILE A 229 -7.80 13.25 14.06
N SER A 230 -7.80 13.93 15.21
CA SER A 230 -6.71 14.76 15.71
C SER A 230 -6.39 14.40 17.15
N VAL A 231 -5.15 14.61 17.59
CA VAL A 231 -4.75 14.48 19.00
C VAL A 231 -4.53 15.87 19.59
N ASP A 232 -5.27 16.17 20.66
CA ASP A 232 -5.04 17.37 21.47
C ASP A 232 -3.65 17.31 22.13
N GLN A 233 -2.82 18.34 21.94
CA GLN A 233 -1.42 18.27 22.37
C GLN A 233 -1.28 18.30 23.90
N GLU A 234 -2.18 19.00 24.59
CA GLU A 234 -2.16 19.20 26.04
C GLU A 234 -2.66 17.96 26.78
N ASN A 235 -3.84 17.46 26.39
CA ASN A 235 -4.53 16.39 27.12
C ASN A 235 -4.40 15.01 26.45
N LYS A 236 -3.74 14.94 25.29
CA LYS A 236 -3.65 13.75 24.43
C LYS A 236 -5.01 13.18 24.02
N VAL A 237 -6.06 13.98 24.09
CA VAL A 237 -7.43 13.53 23.78
C VAL A 237 -7.62 13.44 22.28
N LEU A 238 -8.16 12.32 21.80
CA LEU A 238 -8.58 12.19 20.41
C LEU A 238 -9.86 12.99 20.18
N SER A 239 -9.91 13.76 19.11
CA SER A 239 -11.08 14.53 18.71
C SER A 239 -11.21 14.62 17.20
N LEU A 240 -12.45 14.69 16.70
CA LEU A 240 -12.67 15.01 15.30
C LEU A 240 -12.51 16.51 15.07
N ARG A 241 -11.67 16.86 14.09
CA ARG A 241 -11.46 18.24 13.65
C ARG A 241 -11.88 18.41 12.19
N GLU A 242 -11.65 19.62 11.70
CA GLU A 242 -11.95 20.05 10.33
C GLU A 242 -11.52 19.02 9.27
N PRO A 243 -12.19 18.98 8.11
CA PRO A 243 -11.82 18.09 7.02
C PRO A 243 -10.41 18.36 6.49
N LEU A 244 -9.86 17.42 5.70
CA LEU A 244 -8.59 17.64 5.00
C LEU A 244 -8.72 18.76 3.94
N PRO A 245 -7.66 19.55 3.68
CA PRO A 245 -6.38 19.54 4.39
C PRO A 245 -6.52 20.19 5.77
N SER A 246 -6.13 19.47 6.83
CA SER A 246 -6.12 19.99 8.20
C SER A 246 -4.73 19.83 8.80
N PRO A 247 -4.10 20.92 9.31
CA PRO A 247 -2.81 20.83 10.00
C PRO A 247 -2.92 20.08 11.33
N SER A 248 -4.14 19.83 11.79
CA SER A 248 -4.42 19.08 13.02
C SER A 248 -4.70 17.60 12.80
N ALA A 249 -4.67 17.12 11.55
CA ALA A 249 -4.87 15.71 11.24
C ALA A 249 -3.77 14.87 11.89
N GLU A 250 -4.18 13.89 12.71
CA GLU A 250 -3.25 12.94 13.30
C GLU A 250 -2.76 11.96 12.22
N LEU A 251 -1.47 11.63 12.29
CA LEU A 251 -0.81 10.68 11.40
C LEU A 251 -0.60 9.35 12.11
N PHE A 252 -1.35 8.34 11.71
CA PHE A 252 -1.34 7.03 12.34
C PHE A 252 -0.35 6.08 11.66
N GLN A 253 0.36 5.30 12.46
CA GLN A 253 1.01 4.07 12.02
C GLN A 253 0.02 2.91 12.11
N ILE A 254 -0.08 2.14 11.02
CA ILE A 254 -0.90 0.94 10.93
C ILE A 254 0.01 -0.20 10.48
N LEU A 255 0.27 -1.15 11.38
CA LEU A 255 1.08 -2.33 11.05
C LEU A 255 0.22 -3.58 11.13
N VAL A 256 0.41 -4.53 10.21
CA VAL A 256 -0.30 -5.82 10.29
C VAL A 256 0.29 -6.62 11.46
N VAL A 257 -0.56 -7.32 12.21
CA VAL A 257 -0.09 -8.24 13.26
C VAL A 257 0.29 -9.56 12.59
N ASP A 258 1.57 -9.91 12.59
CA ASP A 258 2.02 -11.25 12.23
C ASP A 258 1.46 -12.25 13.26
N ASN A 259 0.83 -13.31 12.77
CA ASN A 259 0.38 -14.44 13.60
C ASN A 259 1.52 -15.41 13.87
#